data_AF-G3GSQ2-F1
#
_entry.id   AF-G3GSQ2-F1
#
_cell.length_a   1.000
_cell.length_b   1.000
_cell.length_c   1.000
_cell.angle_alpha   90.00
_cell.angle_beta   90.00
_cell.angle_gamma   90.00
#
_symmetry.space_group_name_H-M   'P 1'
#
loop_
_entity.id
_entity.type
_entity.pdbx_description
1 polymer ?
#
loop_
_entity_poly.entity_id
_entity_poly.type
_entity_poly.pdbx_seq_one_letter_code
_entity_poly.pdbx_strand_id
1 'polypeptide(L)'
;MLKLILLLLFSGATLSSTWFTLTCLNSITHLPLTTVTLYASCILLGVFLNSSVPIFFELFVETVYPVPEGITCGVVTFLSNMFMGVLLFFLTFYHTELSWFNWCLPGSCLLSLLLILCFRESYDRLYLDVVVSV
;
A
#
# COMPACT_ATOMS: atom_id res chain seq x y z
N MET A 1 -7.24 -16.38 2.38
CA MET A 1 -6.35 -16.17 3.54
C MET A 1 -5.43 -14.96 3.32
N LEU A 2 -4.73 -14.86 2.18
CA LEU A 2 -3.81 -13.77 1.87
C LEU A 2 -4.47 -12.38 1.84
N LYS A 3 -5.68 -12.24 1.29
CA LYS A 3 -6.43 -10.97 1.30
C LYS A 3 -6.72 -10.43 2.70
N LEU A 4 -7.01 -11.29 3.68
CA LEU A 4 -7.26 -10.86 5.06
C LEU A 4 -6.00 -10.28 5.70
N ILE A 5 -4.86 -10.92 5.46
CA ILE A 5 -3.55 -10.44 5.93
C ILE A 5 -3.23 -9.09 5.27
N LEU A 6 -3.44 -8.99 3.95
CA LEU A 6 -3.26 -7.76 3.19
C LEU A 6 -4.16 -6.62 3.71
N LEU A 7 -5.44 -6.91 4.00
CA LEU A 7 -6.38 -5.95 4.58
C LEU A 7 -5.94 -5.46 5.96
N LEU A 8 -5.41 -6.36 6.80
CA LEU A 8 -4.89 -6.01 8.12
C LEU A 8 -3.63 -5.13 8.01
N LEU A 9 -2.75 -5.43 7.06
CA LEU A 9 -1.55 -4.64 6.80
C LEU A 9 -1.88 -3.24 6.27
N PHE A 10 -2.82 -3.11 5.32
CA PHE A 10 -3.26 -1.81 4.81
C PHE A 10 -4.08 -1.02 5.82
N SER A 11 -4.84 -1.66 6.71
CA SER A 11 -5.51 -0.96 7.81
C SER A 11 -4.50 -0.42 8.84
N GLY A 12 -3.45 -1.20 9.16
CA GLY A 12 -2.32 -0.73 9.96
C GLY A 12 -1.56 0.43 9.30
N ALA A 13 -1.31 0.34 8.00
CA ALA A 13 -0.63 1.39 7.23
C ALA A 13 -1.47 2.69 7.13
N THR A 14 -2.80 2.58 6.92
CA THR A 14 -3.70 3.75 6.92
C THR A 14 -3.76 4.43 8.28
N LEU A 15 -3.84 3.67 9.38
CA LEU A 15 -3.79 4.22 10.73
C LEU A 15 -2.44 4.90 11.03
N SER A 16 -1.32 4.27 10.64
CA SER A 16 0.02 4.85 10.87
C SER A 16 0.28 6.09 10.03
N SER A 17 -0.16 6.11 8.76
CA SER A 17 -0.01 7.26 7.87
C SER A 17 -0.91 8.41 8.29
N THR A 18 -2.16 8.15 8.69
CA THR A 18 -3.05 9.18 9.25
C THR A 18 -2.48 9.76 10.55
N TRP A 19 -1.92 8.91 11.42
CA TRP A 19 -1.23 9.35 12.64
C TRP A 19 -0.03 10.25 12.33
N PHE A 20 0.79 9.87 11.35
CA PHE A 20 1.91 10.69 10.87
C PHE A 20 1.43 12.05 10.34
N THR A 21 0.42 12.05 9.46
CA THR A 21 -0.10 13.31 8.89
C THR A 21 -0.71 14.23 9.95
N LEU A 22 -1.46 13.69 10.91
CA LEU A 22 -2.06 14.45 11.99
C LEU A 22 -0.98 15.07 12.89
N THR A 23 0.11 14.34 13.14
CA THR A 23 1.27 14.84 13.89
C THR A 23 1.96 16.00 13.16
N CYS A 24 2.04 15.96 11.83
CA CYS A 24 2.60 17.04 11.03
C CYS A 24 1.69 18.28 10.91
N LEU A 25 0.37 18.12 11.04
CA LEU A 25 -0.59 19.22 10.82
C LEU A 25 -0.78 20.14 12.02
N ASN A 26 -0.34 19.78 13.23
CA ASN A 26 -0.27 20.59 14.46
C ASN A 26 -1.52 21.45 14.82
N SER A 27 -2.65 21.28 14.13
CA SER A 27 -3.76 22.23 14.16
C SER A 27 -4.94 21.75 15.00
N ILE A 28 -5.00 20.47 15.43
CA ILE A 28 -6.24 19.91 16.02
C ILE A 28 -6.05 19.12 17.33
N THR A 29 -4.84 18.81 17.81
CA THR A 29 -4.73 18.04 19.07
C THR A 29 -3.59 18.48 19.98
N HIS A 30 -3.84 18.46 21.29
CA HIS A 30 -2.88 18.63 22.39
C HIS A 30 -1.83 17.49 22.47
N LEU A 31 -1.44 16.89 21.34
CA LEU A 31 -0.38 15.89 21.27
C LEU A 31 0.97 16.61 21.19
N PRO A 32 1.88 16.42 22.15
CA PRO A 32 3.18 17.06 22.12
C PRO A 32 3.96 16.52 20.90
N LEU A 33 4.40 17.42 20.02
CA LEU A 33 5.28 17.15 18.90
C LEU A 33 6.63 16.64 19.41
N THR A 34 6.67 15.37 19.80
CA THR A 34 7.88 14.70 20.26
C THR A 34 8.46 13.93 19.09
N THR A 35 9.76 14.07 18.87
CA THR A 35 10.52 13.31 17.87
C THR A 35 10.22 11.80 17.97
N VAL A 36 10.00 11.29 19.19
CA VAL A 36 9.63 9.90 19.47
C VAL A 36 8.34 9.48 18.76
N THR A 37 7.28 10.29 18.80
CA THR A 37 6.00 9.97 18.14
C THR A 37 6.11 9.95 16.61
N LEU A 38 6.90 10.88 16.04
CA LEU A 38 7.18 10.91 14.60
C LEU A 38 7.96 9.65 14.18
N TYR A 39 9.05 9.32 14.88
CA TYR A 39 9.84 8.12 14.57
C TYR A 39 9.02 6.84 14.72
N ALA A 40 8.22 6.72 15.79
CA ALA A 40 7.36 5.57 16.00
C ALA A 40 6.37 5.38 14.84
N SER A 41 5.71 6.47 14.41
CA SER A 41 4.75 6.42 13.31
C SER A 41 5.38 6.10 11.95
N CYS A 42 6.59 6.61 11.68
CA CYS A 42 7.33 6.28 10.46
C CYS A 42 7.81 4.83 10.44
N ILE A 43 8.32 4.33 11.56
CA ILE A 43 8.79 2.93 11.66
C ILE A 43 7.61 1.99 11.47
N LEU A 44 6.50 2.25 12.16
CA LEU A 44 5.30 1.42 12.08
C LEU A 44 4.70 1.42 10.67
N LEU A 45 4.66 2.59 10.02
CA LEU A 45 4.28 2.70 8.61
C LEU A 45 5.21 1.91 7.69
N GLY A 46 6.53 2.02 7.90
CA GLY A 46 7.55 1.30 7.14
C GLY A 46 7.39 -0.22 7.26
N VAL A 47 7.15 -0.73 8.47
CA VAL A 47 6.94 -2.17 8.69
C VAL A 47 5.71 -2.66 7.95
N PHE A 48 4.58 -1.96 8.04
CA PHE A 48 3.34 -2.38 7.38
C PHE A 48 3.39 -2.27 5.86
N LEU A 49 3.97 -1.19 5.32
CA LEU A 49 4.09 -1.04 3.87
C LEU A 49 5.08 -2.04 3.26
N ASN A 50 6.27 -2.20 3.82
CA ASN A 50 7.26 -3.11 3.24
C ASN A 50 6.82 -4.58 3.32
N SER A 51 6.11 -4.98 4.38
CA SER A 51 5.56 -6.34 4.48
C SER A 51 4.39 -6.58 3.54
N SER A 52 3.64 -5.54 3.15
CA SER A 52 2.54 -5.69 2.19
C SER A 52 3.00 -6.01 0.75
N VAL A 53 4.21 -5.60 0.35
CA VAL A 53 4.74 -5.79 -1.01
C VAL A 53 4.83 -7.26 -1.44
N PRO A 54 5.52 -8.17 -0.70
CA PRO A 54 5.61 -9.57 -1.10
C PRO A 54 4.23 -10.27 -1.10
N ILE A 55 3.38 -9.96 -0.12
CA ILE A 55 2.04 -10.57 0.00
C ILE A 55 1.13 -10.12 -1.14
N PHE A 56 1.24 -8.85 -1.57
CA PHE A 56 0.54 -8.34 -2.74
C PHE A 56 0.99 -9.05 -4.01
N PHE A 57 2.30 -9.27 -4.16
CA PHE A 57 2.85 -9.97 -5.32
C PHE A 57 2.38 -11.42 -5.40
N GLU A 58 2.39 -12.13 -4.26
CA GLU A 58 1.91 -13.51 -4.16
C GLU A 58 0.44 -13.63 -4.56
N LEU A 59 -0.43 -12.77 -4.00
CA LEU A 59 -1.85 -12.73 -4.36
C LEU A 59 -2.06 -12.42 -5.84
N PHE A 60 -1.28 -11.48 -6.39
CA PHE A 60 -1.39 -11.10 -7.80
C PHE A 60 -1.01 -12.25 -8.73
N VAL A 61 0.11 -12.93 -8.47
CA VAL A 61 0.54 -14.10 -9.28
C VAL A 61 -0.51 -15.21 -9.25
N GLU A 62 -1.11 -15.50 -8.09
CA GLU A 62 -2.17 -16.49 -7.98
C GLU A 62 -3.41 -16.12 -8.81
N THR A 63 -3.79 -14.84 -8.84
CA THR A 63 -4.97 -14.37 -9.61
C THR A 63 -4.76 -14.32 -11.12
N VAL A 64 -3.52 -14.18 -11.58
CA VAL A 64 -3.19 -14.01 -13.01
C VAL A 64 -2.68 -15.32 -13.63
N TYR A 65 -2.71 -16.44 -12.90
CA TYR A 65 -2.39 -17.76 -13.44
C TYR A 65 -3.28 -18.07 -14.66
N PRO A 66 -2.73 -18.55 -15.80
CA PRO A 66 -1.42 -19.19 -16.00
C PRO A 66 -0.29 -18.28 -16.54
N VAL A 67 -0.38 -16.96 -16.39
CA VAL A 67 0.65 -16.04 -16.91
C VAL A 67 1.99 -16.22 -16.18
N PRO A 68 3.14 -16.18 -16.89
CA PRO A 68 4.46 -16.24 -16.28
C PRO A 68 4.72 -15.13 -15.25
N GLU A 69 5.33 -15.50 -14.12
CA GLU A 69 5.65 -14.60 -13.00
C GLU A 69 6.54 -13.41 -13.39
N GLY A 70 7.42 -13.59 -14.38
CA GLY A 70 8.27 -12.53 -14.88
C GLY A 70 7.50 -11.38 -15.52
N ILE A 71 6.38 -11.68 -16.21
CA ILE A 71 5.54 -10.67 -16.86
C ILE A 71 4.73 -9.92 -15.81
N THR A 72 4.12 -10.63 -14.86
CA THR A 72 3.34 -10.03 -13.78
C THR A 72 4.21 -9.13 -12.91
N CYS A 73 5.42 -9.58 -12.55
CA CYS A 73 6.41 -8.77 -11.82
C CYS A 73 6.86 -7.54 -12.60
N GLY A 74 7.16 -7.71 -13.90
CA GLY A 74 7.56 -6.62 -14.77
C GLY A 74 6.50 -5.51 -14.86
N VAL A 75 5.24 -5.88 -15.05
CA VAL A 75 4.12 -4.93 -15.15
C VAL A 75 3.89 -4.19 -13.83
N VAL A 76 3.88 -4.91 -12.69
CA VAL A 76 3.69 -4.28 -11.37
C VAL A 76 4.83 -3.31 -11.05
N THR A 77 6.07 -3.71 -11.33
CA THR A 77 7.26 -2.87 -11.10
C THR A 77 7.29 -1.67 -12.03
N PHE A 78 6.93 -1.84 -13.30
CA PHE A 78 6.82 -0.75 -14.26
C PHE A 78 5.78 0.29 -13.83
N LEU A 79 4.58 -0.15 -13.45
CA LEU A 79 3.53 0.73 -12.95
C LEU A 79 3.98 1.48 -11.70
N SER A 80 4.59 0.78 -10.73
CA SER A 80 5.11 1.40 -9.50
C SER A 80 6.12 2.51 -9.80
N ASN A 81 7.09 2.24 -10.68
CA ASN A 81 8.09 3.24 -11.08
C ASN A 81 7.48 4.39 -11.88
N MET A 82 6.47 4.13 -12.72
CA MET A 82 5.76 5.17 -13.46
C MET A 82 5.03 6.13 -12.49
N PHE A 83 4.30 5.62 -11.51
CA PHE A 83 3.63 6.46 -10.50
C PHE A 83 4.62 7.27 -9.67
N MET A 84 5.74 6.67 -9.25
CA MET A 84 6.82 7.39 -8.57
C MET A 84 7.41 8.50 -9.45
N GLY A 85 7.66 8.22 -10.74
CA GLY A 85 8.19 9.20 -11.69
C GLY A 85 7.26 10.39 -11.89
N VAL A 86 5.95 10.15 -12.03
CA VAL A 86 4.92 11.20 -12.12
C VAL A 86 4.91 12.06 -10.84
N LEU A 87 4.98 11.42 -9.67
CA LEU A 87 5.02 12.12 -8.39
C LEU A 87 6.27 13.00 -8.25
N LEU A 88 7.45 12.49 -8.62
CA LEU A 88 8.71 13.26 -8.61
C LEU A 88 8.69 14.42 -9.61
N PHE A 89 8.04 14.23 -10.76
CA PHE A 89 7.82 15.29 -11.73
C PHE A 89 6.99 16.42 -11.12
N PHE A 90 5.85 16.12 -10.48
CA PHE A 90 5.05 17.14 -9.79
C PHE A 90 5.83 17.84 -8.67
N LEU A 91 6.62 17.11 -7.89
CA LEU A 91 7.46 17.68 -6.82
C LEU A 91 8.48 18.70 -7.37
N THR A 92 8.99 18.47 -8.58
CA THR A 92 9.95 19.37 -9.24
C THR A 92 9.33 20.71 -9.60
N PHE A 93 8.05 20.74 -10.03
CA PHE A 93 7.36 21.98 -10.40
C PHE A 93 6.70 22.69 -9.21
N TYR A 94 6.28 21.94 -8.19
CA TYR A 94 5.50 22.43 -7.06
C TYR A 94 6.27 22.32 -5.73
N HIS A 95 7.43 22.97 -5.61
CA HIS A 95 8.28 22.85 -4.43
C HIS A 95 7.80 23.65 -3.19
N THR A 96 6.87 24.60 -3.36
CA THR A 96 6.58 25.61 -2.32
C THR A 96 5.56 25.19 -1.27
N GLU A 97 4.69 24.20 -1.53
CA GLU A 97 3.58 23.83 -0.64
C GLU A 97 3.47 22.31 -0.39
N LEU A 98 4.41 21.72 0.36
CA LEU A 98 4.43 20.25 0.57
C LEU A 98 3.29 19.68 1.46
N SER A 99 2.30 20.49 1.85
CA SER A 99 1.19 20.07 2.70
C SER A 99 0.29 19.01 2.03
N TRP A 100 0.07 19.11 0.71
CA TRP A 100 -0.69 18.09 -0.04
C TRP A 100 0.01 16.74 -0.05
N PHE A 101 1.34 16.74 -0.01
CA PHE A 101 2.15 15.52 -0.12
C PHE A 101 1.93 14.62 1.08
N ASN A 102 1.82 15.22 2.26
CA ASN A 102 1.49 14.50 3.49
C ASN A 102 0.14 13.79 3.36
N TRP A 103 -0.89 14.44 2.82
CA TRP A 103 -2.23 13.84 2.62
C TRP A 103 -2.28 12.78 1.50
N CYS A 104 -1.36 12.81 0.54
CA CYS A 104 -1.27 11.82 -0.53
C CYS A 104 -0.99 10.41 0.02
N LEU A 105 -0.18 10.31 1.09
CA LEU A 105 0.21 9.05 1.70
C LEU A 105 -0.97 8.29 2.37
N PRO A 106 -1.76 8.87 3.30
CA PRO A 106 -2.95 8.21 3.83
C PRO A 106 -4.04 8.06 2.76
N GLY A 107 -4.15 9.00 1.82
CA GLY A 107 -5.10 8.92 0.70
C GLY A 107 -4.85 7.69 -0.19
N SER A 108 -3.60 7.45 -0.56
CA SER A 108 -3.22 6.26 -1.36
C SER A 108 -3.39 4.96 -0.59
N CYS A 109 -3.03 4.93 0.70
CA CYS A 109 -3.26 3.76 1.55
C CYS A 109 -4.75 3.44 1.70
N LEU A 110 -5.61 4.46 1.87
CA LEU A 110 -7.05 4.30 2.03
C LEU A 110 -7.72 3.88 0.72
N LEU A 111 -7.31 4.46 -0.40
CA LEU A 111 -7.76 4.04 -1.73
C LEU A 111 -7.38 2.57 -1.99
N SER A 112 -6.14 2.17 -1.68
CA SER A 112 -5.70 0.78 -1.80
C SER A 112 -6.58 -0.16 -0.97
N LEU A 113 -6.88 0.21 0.29
CA LEU A 113 -7.76 -0.56 1.17
C LEU A 113 -9.16 -0.71 0.57
N LEU A 114 -9.76 0.36 0.04
CA LEU A 114 -11.06 0.31 -0.62
C LEU A 114 -11.05 -0.58 -1.88
N LEU A 115 -10.00 -0.49 -2.69
CA LEU A 115 -9.85 -1.34 -3.88
C LEU A 115 -9.73 -2.82 -3.50
N ILE A 116 -8.96 -3.15 -2.47
CA ILE A 116 -8.85 -4.53 -1.95
C ILE A 116 -10.18 -5.03 -1.39
N LEU A 117 -10.95 -4.17 -0.71
CA LEU A 117 -12.29 -4.52 -0.22
C LEU A 117 -13.24 -4.84 -1.38
N CYS A 118 -13.24 -4.00 -2.41
CA CYS A 118 -14.07 -4.15 -3.61
C CYS A 118 -13.67 -5.37 -4.45
N PHE A 119 -12.38 -5.73 -4.43
CA PHE A 119 -11.87 -6.88 -5.17
C PHE A 119 -12.43 -8.19 -4.61
N ARG A 120 -13.24 -8.91 -5.40
CA ARG A 120 -13.73 -10.23 -5.02
C ARG A 120 -12.64 -11.26 -5.30
N GLU A 121 -12.21 -11.97 -4.25
CA GLU A 121 -11.24 -13.07 -4.37
C GLU A 121 -11.85 -14.16 -5.27
N SER A 122 -11.18 -14.50 -6.37
CA SER A 122 -11.46 -15.69 -7.17
C SER A 122 -10.19 -16.54 -7.15
N TYR A 123 -10.22 -17.63 -6.41
CA TYR A 123 -9.10 -18.57 -6.27
C TYR A 123 -9.18 -19.63 -7.37
N ASP A 124 -8.89 -19.26 -8.62
CA ASP A 124 -9.02 -20.18 -9.77
C ASP A 124 -7.97 -21.32 -9.73
N ARG A 125 -6.84 -21.13 -9.03
CA ARG A 125 -5.80 -22.17 -8.86
C ARG A 125 -6.26 -23.34 -7.99
N LEU A 126 -7.08 -23.10 -6.97
CA LEU A 126 -7.64 -24.15 -6.10
C LEU A 126 -8.60 -25.08 -6.87
N TYR A 127 -9.37 -24.52 -7.81
CA TYR A 127 -10.26 -25.31 -8.66
C TYR A 127 -9.49 -26.25 -9.59
N LEU A 128 -8.34 -25.81 -10.12
CA LEU A 128 -7.49 -26.64 -10.96
C LEU A 128 -6.79 -27.78 -10.18
N ASP A 129 -6.30 -27.52 -8.96
CA ASP A 129 -5.70 -28.56 -8.12
C ASP A 129 -6.73 -29.62 -7.70
N VAL A 130 -7.99 -29.22 -7.45
CA VAL A 130 -9.09 -30.18 -7.18
C VAL A 130 -9.40 -31.02 -8.41
N VAL A 131 -9.45 -30.43 -9.62
CA VAL A 131 -9.76 -31.17 -10.86
C VAL A 131 -8.65 -32.12 -11.28
N VAL A 132 -7.37 -31.79 -11.06
CA VAL A 132 -6.24 -32.69 -11.37
C VAL A 132 -6.10 -33.83 -10.34
N SER A 133 -6.70 -33.69 -9.16
CA SER A 133 -6.69 -34.73 -8.11
C SER A 133 -7.78 -35.82 -8.24
N VAL A 134 -8.63 -35.74 -9.27
CA VAL A 134 -9.68 -36.72 -9.62
C VAL A 134 -9.30 -37.48 -10.89
#